data_AF-A0A345JSM6-F1
#
_entry.id   AF-A0A345JSM6-F1
#
_cell.length_a   1.000
_cell.length_b   1.000
_cell.length_c   1.000
_cell.angle_alpha   90.00
_cell.angle_beta   90.00
_cell.angle_gamma   90.00
#
_symmetry.space_group_name_H-M   'P 1'
#
loop_
_entity.id
_entity.type
_entity.pdbx_description
1 polymer ?
#
loop_
_entity_poly.entity_id
_entity_poly.type
_entity_poly.pdbx_seq_one_letter_code
_entity_poly.pdbx_strand_id
1 'polypeptide(L)'
;MKNIISLLLIFSILAALSSCAPSTAKQIQQLQQTQNSLNNHASANLAKIDNLHTKITKYRLEADQLQKQSNSLAGDIANINKAYSNFKDPNSDSAIAVSKELVQRTLQKVKIDEKINQYRSLANDYQAQISDLKAISQTQAKQATKISQQISELKSQVK
;
A
#
# COMPACT_ATOMS: atom_id res chain seq x y z
N MET A 1 5.74 8.17 -7.24
CA MET A 1 6.80 8.69 -6.36
C MET A 1 6.66 10.19 -6.16
N LYS A 2 5.68 10.63 -5.39
CA LYS A 2 5.55 12.00 -4.86
C LYS A 2 4.88 11.84 -3.50
N ASN A 3 5.44 12.46 -2.46
CA ASN A 3 4.97 12.53 -1.06
C ASN A 3 5.83 11.85 0.03
N ILE A 4 7.10 11.51 -0.21
CA ILE A 4 8.05 11.06 0.84
C ILE A 4 8.99 12.20 1.28
N ILE A 5 8.59 13.48 1.11
CA ILE A 5 9.50 14.61 1.39
C ILE A 5 9.32 15.21 2.81
N SER A 6 8.30 14.82 3.60
CA SER A 6 8.05 15.51 4.88
C SER A 6 8.56 14.84 6.15
N LEU A 7 9.59 13.98 6.10
CA LEU A 7 10.13 13.34 7.32
C LEU A 7 11.63 13.56 7.59
N LEU A 8 12.19 14.66 7.09
CA LEU A 8 13.52 15.15 7.47
C LEU A 8 13.39 16.36 8.42
N LEU A 9 12.82 16.13 9.60
CA LEU A 9 12.99 17.01 10.75
C LEU A 9 13.38 16.15 11.95
N ILE A 10 14.53 15.46 11.80
CA ILE A 10 15.31 15.01 12.96
C ILE A 10 15.92 16.30 13.52
N PHE A 11 15.26 16.88 14.50
CA PHE A 11 15.77 18.05 15.21
C PHE A 11 17.02 17.62 15.99
N SER A 12 18.17 17.91 15.41
CA SER A 12 19.46 17.88 16.08
C SER A 12 19.47 18.98 17.14
N ILE A 13 19.04 18.67 18.36
CA ILE A 13 19.30 19.55 19.51
C ILE A 13 20.56 19.04 20.17
N LEU A 14 21.71 19.52 19.69
CA LEU A 14 22.94 19.54 20.47
C LEU A 14 23.58 20.93 20.36
N ALA A 15 23.57 21.62 21.52
CA ALA A 15 24.45 22.69 21.97
C ALA A 15 24.70 23.91 21.05
N ALA A 16 24.02 25.01 21.37
CA ALA A 16 24.58 26.36 21.19
C ALA A 16 24.56 27.08 22.55
N LEU A 17 25.75 27.37 23.07
CA LEU A 17 26.00 28.19 24.24
C LEU A 17 25.76 29.67 23.89
N SER A 18 24.64 30.25 24.34
CA SER A 18 24.54 31.68 24.69
C SER A 18 23.18 32.00 25.36
N SER A 19 23.25 32.37 26.63
CA SER A 19 22.30 33.15 27.47
C SER A 19 20.80 32.83 27.58
N CYS A 20 20.25 31.75 27.00
CA CYS A 20 18.86 31.34 27.26
C CYS A 20 18.70 29.82 27.27
N ALA A 21 19.29 29.13 28.26
CA ALA A 21 18.89 27.74 28.52
C ALA A 21 17.43 27.76 29.01
N PRO A 22 16.48 27.10 28.31
CA PRO A 22 15.10 27.01 28.80
C PRO A 22 15.13 26.35 30.17
N SER A 23 14.31 26.85 31.11
CA SER A 23 14.17 26.22 32.41
C SER A 23 13.79 24.74 32.25
N THR A 24 14.17 23.89 33.20
CA THR A 24 13.85 22.45 33.14
C THR A 24 12.35 22.21 32.92
N ALA A 25 11.48 23.07 33.47
CA ALA A 25 10.05 23.05 33.22
C ALA A 25 9.68 23.28 31.74
N LYS A 26 10.29 24.27 31.06
CA LYS A 26 10.09 24.51 29.63
C LYS A 26 10.60 23.34 28.80
N GLN A 27 11.75 22.77 29.14
CA GLN A 27 12.31 21.61 28.42
C GLN A 27 11.39 20.39 28.56
N ILE A 28 10.89 20.10 29.76
CA ILE A 28 9.91 19.03 29.99
C ILE A 28 8.64 19.28 29.17
N GLN A 29 8.13 20.50 29.15
CA GLN A 29 6.92 20.84 28.37
C GLN A 29 7.13 20.60 26.87
N GLN A 30 8.27 21.01 26.31
CA GLN A 30 8.60 20.78 24.91
C GLN A 30 8.69 19.28 24.60
N LEU A 31 9.36 18.50 25.45
CA LEU A 31 9.46 17.05 25.31
C LEU A 31 8.08 16.38 25.35
N GLN A 32 7.20 16.80 26.26
CA GLN A 32 5.81 16.29 26.34
C GLN A 32 5.02 16.60 25.06
N GLN A 33 5.17 17.81 24.51
CA GLN A 33 4.54 18.17 23.23
C GLN A 33 5.04 17.30 22.09
N THR A 34 6.36 17.07 21.99
CA THR A 34 6.95 16.17 20.99
C THR A 34 6.44 14.74 21.15
N GLN A 35 6.38 14.23 22.38
CA GLN A 35 5.85 12.90 22.67
C GLN A 35 4.39 12.76 22.22
N ASN A 36 3.54 13.74 22.54
CA ASN A 36 2.14 13.73 22.13
C ASN A 36 2.01 13.77 20.60
N SER A 37 2.83 14.57 19.92
CA SER A 37 2.86 14.61 18.46
C SER A 37 3.21 13.24 17.86
N LEU A 38 4.25 12.57 18.37
CA LEU A 38 4.64 11.23 17.92
C LEU A 38 3.53 10.20 18.13
N ASN A 39 2.86 10.22 19.29
CA ASN A 39 1.74 9.33 19.58
C ASN A 39 0.54 9.58 18.65
N ASN A 40 0.23 10.84 18.35
CA ASN A 40 -0.83 11.20 17.41
C ASN A 40 -0.52 10.73 15.99
N HIS A 41 0.73 10.90 15.54
CA HIS A 41 1.17 10.39 14.24
C HIS A 41 1.12 8.87 14.14
N ALA A 42 1.55 8.16 15.19
CA ALA A 42 1.46 6.69 15.23
C ALA A 42 0.00 6.22 15.15
N SER A 43 -0.91 6.87 15.89
CA SER A 43 -2.34 6.58 15.84
C SER A 43 -2.94 6.84 14.45
N ALA A 44 -2.57 7.95 13.81
CA ALA A 44 -2.99 8.25 12.44
C ALA A 44 -2.44 7.24 11.42
N ASN A 45 -1.22 6.74 11.61
CA ASN A 45 -0.63 5.71 10.77
C ASN A 45 -1.37 4.37 10.91
N LEU A 46 -1.80 3.99 12.12
CA LEU A 46 -2.62 2.80 12.34
C LEU A 46 -3.95 2.90 11.58
N ALA A 47 -4.66 4.03 11.68
CA ALA A 47 -5.89 4.24 10.91
C ALA A 47 -5.67 4.17 9.39
N LYS A 48 -4.54 4.68 8.88
CA LYS A 48 -4.17 4.54 7.47
C LYS A 48 -3.90 3.09 7.09
N ILE A 49 -3.21 2.33 7.95
CA ILE A 49 -2.95 0.90 7.74
C ILE A 49 -4.27 0.12 7.60
N ASP A 50 -5.25 0.39 8.46
CA ASP A 50 -6.57 -0.26 8.40
C ASP A 50 -7.33 0.08 7.11
N ASN A 51 -7.27 1.34 6.67
CA ASN A 51 -7.84 1.74 5.38
C ASN A 51 -7.16 1.01 4.20
N LEU A 52 -5.83 0.90 4.21
CA LEU A 52 -5.09 0.18 3.19
C LEU A 52 -5.42 -1.32 3.19
N HIS A 53 -5.54 -1.96 4.36
CA HIS A 53 -5.98 -3.35 4.47
C HIS A 53 -7.36 -3.58 3.85
N THR A 54 -8.29 -2.65 4.06
CA THR A 54 -9.62 -2.68 3.44
C THR A 54 -9.52 -2.62 1.92
N LYS A 55 -8.70 -1.71 1.37
CA LYS A 55 -8.48 -1.59 -0.08
C LYS A 55 -7.82 -2.82 -0.69
N ILE A 56 -6.82 -3.40 -0.02
CA ILE A 56 -6.17 -4.65 -0.43
C ILE A 56 -7.20 -5.77 -0.55
N THR A 57 -8.04 -5.93 0.47
CA THR A 57 -9.09 -6.96 0.50
C THR A 57 -10.04 -6.80 -0.68
N LYS A 58 -10.49 -5.57 -0.94
CA LYS A 58 -11.35 -5.25 -2.08
C LYS A 58 -10.69 -5.60 -3.42
N TYR A 59 -9.47 -5.13 -3.68
CA TYR A 59 -8.81 -5.38 -4.97
C TYR A 59 -8.45 -6.85 -5.19
N ARG A 60 -8.11 -7.60 -4.13
CA ARG A 60 -7.92 -9.06 -4.23
C ARG A 60 -9.22 -9.77 -4.61
N LEU A 61 -10.34 -9.39 -3.98
CA LEU A 61 -11.64 -9.95 -4.31
C LEU A 61 -12.05 -9.65 -5.77
N GLU A 62 -11.87 -8.41 -6.22
CA GLU A 62 -12.15 -8.02 -7.61
C GLU A 62 -11.26 -8.80 -8.60
N ALA A 63 -9.97 -8.95 -8.31
CA ALA A 63 -9.04 -9.75 -9.12
C ALA A 63 -9.45 -11.24 -9.19
N ASP A 64 -9.90 -11.82 -8.07
CA ASP A 64 -10.34 -13.22 -8.02
C ASP A 64 -11.63 -13.45 -8.81
N GLN A 65 -12.57 -12.50 -8.76
CA GLN A 65 -13.78 -12.54 -9.57
C GLN A 65 -13.46 -12.48 -11.06
N LEU A 66 -12.59 -11.55 -11.46
CA LEU A 66 -12.12 -11.45 -12.83
C LEU A 66 -11.34 -12.69 -13.26
N GLN A 67 -10.56 -13.31 -12.37
CA GLN A 67 -9.85 -14.56 -12.66
C GLN A 67 -10.81 -15.69 -13.03
N LYS A 68 -11.95 -15.80 -12.33
CA LYS A 68 -12.99 -16.78 -12.68
C LYS A 68 -13.56 -16.52 -14.08
N GLN A 69 -13.81 -15.25 -14.43
CA GLN A 69 -14.27 -14.87 -15.77
C GLN A 69 -13.22 -15.18 -16.84
N SER A 70 -11.95 -14.86 -16.59
CA SER A 70 -10.84 -15.18 -17.50
C SER A 70 -10.69 -16.69 -17.72
N ASN A 71 -10.83 -17.49 -16.66
CA ASN A 71 -10.78 -18.95 -16.76
C ASN A 71 -11.95 -19.51 -17.56
N SER A 72 -13.16 -18.95 -17.41
CA SER A 72 -14.32 -19.32 -18.24
C SER A 72 -14.06 -19.02 -19.71
N LEU A 73 -13.56 -17.81 -20.01
CA LEU A 73 -13.20 -17.43 -21.38
C LEU A 73 -12.11 -18.33 -21.97
N ALA A 74 -11.14 -18.78 -21.17
CA ALA A 74 -10.14 -19.73 -21.62
C ALA A 74 -10.78 -21.06 -22.08
N GLY A 75 -11.80 -21.53 -21.36
CA GLY A 75 -12.60 -22.69 -21.76
C GLY A 75 -13.37 -22.45 -23.06
N ASP A 76 -14.04 -21.30 -23.20
CA ASP A 76 -14.75 -20.94 -24.42
C ASP A 76 -13.81 -20.85 -25.63
N ILE A 77 -12.65 -20.20 -25.47
CA ILE A 77 -11.60 -20.11 -26.50
C ILE A 77 -11.13 -21.51 -26.92
N ALA A 78 -10.90 -22.43 -25.97
CA ALA A 78 -10.49 -23.79 -26.28
C ALA A 78 -11.57 -24.55 -27.07
N ASN A 79 -12.84 -24.37 -26.70
CA ASN A 79 -13.98 -24.98 -27.40
C ASN A 79 -14.13 -24.43 -28.83
N ILE A 80 -14.04 -23.09 -29.00
CA ILE A 80 -14.11 -22.43 -30.31
C ILE A 80 -12.93 -22.87 -31.18
N ASN A 81 -11.72 -22.93 -30.63
CA ASN A 81 -10.53 -23.38 -31.36
C ASN A 81 -10.67 -24.85 -31.82
N LYS A 82 -11.25 -25.70 -30.97
CA LYS A 82 -11.58 -27.08 -31.35
C LYS A 82 -12.62 -27.13 -32.47
N ALA A 83 -13.68 -26.32 -32.38
CA ALA A 83 -14.68 -26.22 -33.43
C ALA A 83 -14.06 -25.74 -34.77
N TYR A 84 -13.19 -24.73 -34.70
CA TYR A 84 -12.44 -24.23 -35.86
C TYR A 84 -11.60 -25.33 -36.53
N SER A 85 -10.95 -26.18 -35.74
CA SER A 85 -10.12 -27.28 -36.27
C SER A 85 -10.89 -28.35 -37.05
N ASN A 86 -12.23 -28.38 -36.95
CA ASN A 86 -13.07 -29.33 -37.68
C ASN A 86 -13.46 -28.85 -39.08
N PHE A 87 -13.15 -27.61 -39.46
CA PHE A 87 -13.41 -27.12 -40.81
C PHE A 87 -12.39 -27.69 -41.80
N LYS A 88 -12.89 -28.35 -42.86
CA LYS A 88 -12.05 -28.86 -43.96
C LYS A 88 -11.50 -27.74 -44.83
N ASP A 89 -12.29 -26.68 -45.03
CA ASP A 89 -11.89 -25.48 -45.76
C ASP A 89 -11.83 -24.28 -44.78
N PRO A 90 -10.63 -23.77 -44.47
CA PRO A 90 -10.47 -22.64 -43.57
C PRO A 90 -11.00 -21.32 -44.15
N ASN A 91 -11.28 -21.27 -45.46
CA ASN A 91 -11.79 -20.08 -46.14
C ASN A 91 -13.31 -20.09 -46.31
N SER A 92 -14.00 -21.12 -45.83
CA SER A 92 -15.46 -21.12 -45.82
C SER A 92 -16.00 -20.01 -44.91
N ASP A 93 -17.16 -19.44 -45.25
CA ASP A 93 -17.76 -18.34 -44.48
C ASP A 93 -17.94 -18.71 -43.00
N SER A 94 -18.29 -19.97 -42.71
CA SER A 94 -18.41 -20.49 -41.35
C SER A 94 -17.06 -20.56 -40.63
N ALA A 95 -16.00 -21.02 -41.29
CA ALA A 95 -14.66 -21.06 -40.71
C ALA A 95 -14.16 -19.65 -40.38
N ILE A 96 -14.37 -18.69 -41.29
CA ILE A 96 -14.02 -17.28 -41.10
C ILE A 96 -14.81 -16.68 -39.92
N ALA A 97 -16.10 -16.97 -39.80
CA ALA A 97 -16.92 -16.48 -38.69
C ALA A 97 -16.43 -17.01 -37.33
N VAL A 98 -16.14 -18.31 -37.24
CA VAL A 98 -15.60 -18.94 -36.02
C VAL A 98 -14.21 -18.39 -35.67
N SER A 99 -13.35 -18.17 -36.67
CA SER A 99 -12.03 -17.55 -36.48
C SER A 99 -12.15 -16.11 -35.94
N LYS A 100 -13.08 -15.31 -36.48
CA LYS A 100 -13.36 -13.96 -35.96
C LYS A 100 -13.82 -14.00 -34.51
N GLU A 101 -14.70 -14.93 -34.15
CA GLU A 101 -15.12 -15.11 -32.75
C GLU A 101 -13.94 -15.49 -31.85
N LEU A 102 -13.09 -16.43 -32.29
CA LEU A 102 -11.88 -16.84 -31.55
C LEU A 102 -10.98 -15.66 -31.23
N VAL A 103 -10.72 -14.79 -32.22
CA VAL A 103 -9.92 -13.57 -32.04
C VAL A 103 -10.59 -12.62 -31.05
N GLN A 104 -11.89 -12.40 -31.17
CA GLN A 104 -12.64 -11.51 -30.26
C GLN A 104 -12.62 -12.01 -28.82
N ARG A 105 -12.86 -13.30 -28.58
CA ARG A 105 -12.82 -13.91 -27.24
C ARG A 105 -11.42 -13.85 -26.65
N THR A 106 -10.39 -14.11 -27.46
CA THR A 106 -8.99 -13.99 -27.04
C THR A 106 -8.66 -12.56 -26.59
N LEU A 107 -9.08 -11.56 -27.37
CA LEU A 107 -8.88 -10.15 -27.01
C LEU A 107 -9.65 -9.76 -25.73
N GLN A 108 -10.87 -10.25 -25.55
CA GLN A 108 -11.63 -10.05 -24.30
C GLN A 108 -10.89 -10.63 -23.10
N LYS A 109 -10.35 -11.85 -23.22
CA LYS A 109 -9.58 -12.50 -22.15
C LYS A 109 -8.35 -11.68 -21.79
N VAL A 110 -7.56 -11.24 -22.78
CA VAL A 110 -6.35 -10.42 -22.55
C VAL A 110 -6.70 -9.16 -21.75
N LYS A 111 -7.77 -8.45 -22.11
CA LYS A 111 -8.21 -7.25 -21.38
C LYS A 111 -8.60 -7.54 -19.92
N ILE A 112 -9.19 -8.71 -19.65
CA ILE A 112 -9.51 -9.13 -18.29
C ILE A 112 -8.23 -9.46 -17.52
N ASP A 113 -7.29 -10.18 -18.13
CA ASP A 113 -6.00 -10.52 -17.51
C ASP A 113 -5.19 -9.27 -17.16
N GLU A 114 -5.20 -8.26 -18.02
CA GLU A 114 -4.59 -6.95 -17.74
C GLU A 114 -5.20 -6.30 -16.49
N LYS A 115 -6.54 -6.29 -16.36
CA LYS A 115 -7.22 -5.75 -15.18
C LYS A 115 -6.92 -6.54 -13.90
N ILE A 116 -6.86 -7.88 -13.99
CA ILE A 116 -6.45 -8.74 -12.87
C ILE A 116 -5.06 -8.33 -12.39
N ASN A 117 -4.12 -8.18 -13.31
CA ASN A 117 -2.75 -7.80 -12.98
C ASN A 117 -2.67 -6.39 -12.38
N GLN A 118 -3.45 -5.44 -12.88
CA GLN A 118 -3.56 -4.09 -12.32
C GLN A 118 -4.04 -4.13 -10.86
N TYR A 119 -5.13 -4.85 -10.56
CA TYR A 119 -5.64 -4.95 -9.19
C TYR A 119 -4.69 -5.69 -8.25
N ARG A 120 -4.02 -6.75 -8.71
CA ARG A 120 -2.96 -7.42 -7.94
C ARG A 120 -1.79 -6.50 -7.65
N SER A 121 -1.36 -5.71 -8.63
CA SER A 121 -0.29 -4.71 -8.46
C SER A 121 -0.69 -3.66 -7.42
N LEU A 122 -1.89 -3.07 -7.53
CA LEU A 122 -2.38 -2.09 -6.56
C LEU A 122 -2.45 -2.64 -5.13
N ALA A 123 -2.91 -3.89 -4.98
CA ALA A 123 -2.94 -4.56 -3.68
C ALA A 123 -1.52 -4.75 -3.11
N ASN A 124 -0.54 -5.09 -3.93
CA ASN A 124 0.85 -5.24 -3.51
C ASN A 124 1.49 -3.90 -3.14
N ASP A 125 1.22 -2.84 -3.90
CA ASP A 125 1.70 -1.49 -3.59
C ASP A 125 1.16 -0.98 -2.26
N TYR A 126 -0.11 -1.25 -1.95
CA TYR A 126 -0.68 -0.95 -0.63
C TYR A 126 -0.08 -1.81 0.47
N GLN A 127 0.24 -3.07 0.19
CA GLN A 127 0.91 -3.94 1.15
C GLN A 127 2.31 -3.42 1.50
N ALA A 128 3.05 -2.88 0.53
CA ALA A 128 4.33 -2.22 0.76
C ALA A 128 4.17 -0.95 1.60
N GLN A 129 3.19 -0.10 1.28
CA GLN A 129 2.88 1.10 2.09
C GLN A 129 2.53 0.76 3.55
N ILE A 130 1.81 -0.34 3.79
CA ILE A 130 1.54 -0.81 5.15
C ILE A 130 2.84 -1.17 5.88
N SER A 131 3.76 -1.89 5.22
CA SER A 131 5.05 -2.24 5.82
C SER A 131 5.85 -0.99 6.19
N ASP A 132 5.90 0.01 5.32
CA ASP A 132 6.57 1.28 5.59
C ASP A 132 5.94 2.03 6.77
N LEU A 133 4.60 2.14 6.79
CA LEU A 133 3.87 2.79 7.89
C LEU A 133 4.09 2.07 9.22
N LYS A 134 4.17 0.73 9.23
CA LYS A 134 4.50 -0.04 10.42
C LYS A 134 5.90 0.28 10.93
N ALA A 135 6.89 0.32 10.04
CA ALA A 135 8.28 0.66 10.39
C ALA A 135 8.40 2.10 10.94
N ILE A 136 7.71 3.05 10.30
CA ILE A 136 7.63 4.44 10.76
C ILE A 136 7.01 4.51 12.16
N SER A 137 5.86 3.86 12.36
CA SER A 137 5.14 3.88 13.63
C SER A 137 5.95 3.25 14.77
N GLN A 138 6.68 2.16 14.49
CA GLN A 138 7.61 1.56 15.46
C GLN A 138 8.76 2.50 15.82
N THR A 139 9.30 3.23 14.84
CA THR A 139 10.35 4.23 15.09
C THR A 139 9.83 5.37 15.95
N GLN A 140 8.62 5.87 15.66
CA GLN A 140 7.96 6.91 16.45
C GLN A 140 7.70 6.45 17.89
N ALA A 141 7.22 5.22 18.09
CA ALA A 141 6.99 4.66 19.42
C ALA A 141 8.30 4.52 20.24
N LYS A 142 9.39 4.09 19.60
CA LYS A 142 10.72 4.05 20.24
C LYS A 142 11.20 5.45 20.65
N GLN A 143 11.01 6.45 19.79
CA GLN A 143 11.36 7.84 20.10
C GLN A 143 10.52 8.40 21.26
N ALA A 144 9.20 8.16 21.26
CA ALA A 144 8.31 8.57 22.35
C ALA A 144 8.71 7.94 23.70
N THR A 145 9.18 6.69 23.68
CA THR A 145 9.70 6.00 24.87
C THR A 145 10.98 6.67 25.38
N LYS A 146 11.93 6.99 24.50
CA LYS A 146 13.16 7.72 24.87
C LYS A 146 12.85 9.09 25.46
N ILE A 147 11.89 9.82 24.87
CA ILE A 147 11.44 11.11 25.39
C ILE A 147 10.83 10.95 26.80
N SER A 148 10.05 9.89 27.03
CA SER A 148 9.49 9.59 28.36
C SER A 148 10.59 9.39 29.42
N GLN A 149 11.67 8.70 29.04
CA GLN A 149 12.84 8.50 29.91
C GLN A 149 13.54 9.83 30.20
N GLN A 150 13.81 10.65 29.18
CA GLN A 150 14.42 11.98 29.34
C GLN A 150 13.58 12.89 30.24
N ILE A 151 12.24 12.90 30.09
CA ILE A 151 11.35 13.66 30.97
C ILE A 151 11.49 13.18 32.42
N SER A 152 11.55 11.86 32.63
CA SER A 152 11.67 11.27 33.98
C SER A 152 12.99 11.63 34.65
N GLU A 153 14.09 11.58 33.89
CA GLU A 153 15.42 11.99 34.33
C GLU A 153 15.44 13.48 34.69
N LEU A 154 14.95 14.36 33.81
CA LEU A 154 14.88 15.80 34.08
C LEU A 154 14.06 16.11 35.33
N LYS A 155 12.91 15.45 35.52
CA LYS A 155 12.08 15.60 36.73
C LYS A 155 12.82 15.18 38.00
N SER A 156 13.68 14.17 37.92
CA SER A 156 14.46 13.69 39.08
C SER A 156 15.58 14.66 39.49
N GLN A 157 16.07 15.47 38.55
CA GLN A 157 17.15 16.46 38.77
C GLN A 157 16.65 17.79 39.35
N VAL A 158 15.34 18.03 39.35
CA VAL A 158 14.70 19.25 39.91
C VAL A 158 14.29 19.04 41.38
N LYS A 159 14.84 18.00 42.04
CA LYS A 159 14.67 17.80 43.48
C LYS A 159 15.59 18.70 44.29
#